data_AF-A0A974UZ47-F1
#
_entry.id   AF-A0A974UZ47-F1
#
_cell.length_a   1.000
_cell.length_b   1.000
_cell.length_c   1.000
_cell.angle_alpha   90.00
_cell.angle_beta   90.00
_cell.angle_gamma   90.00
#
_symmetry.space_group_name_H-M   'P 1'
#
loop_
_entity.id
_entity.type
_entity.pdbx_description
1 polymer ?
#
loop_
_entity_poly.entity_id
_entity_poly.type
_entity_poly.pdbx_seq_one_letter_code
_entity_poly.pdbx_strand_id
1 'polypeptide(L)'
;MFRESPTSGGHVAVHELLAKSDWSAAASLRAVSYDLFAQGFDAGNAAPMPSSAFDVFRPHVDRAGSEHHFWQVHTPDGGEADIYADVPPGTFLSFMISRFSAGQPLDLLAEFTVRAGAVILAPGGPAMLTAEAQRRHLPDDSQRDAIVVRNGADLRQALETF
;
A
#
# COMPACT_ATOMS: atom_id res chain seq x y z
N MET A 1 61.42 31.31 10.01
CA MET A 1 61.07 32.27 8.95
C MET A 1 60.98 31.49 7.65
N PHE A 2 59.75 31.34 7.14
CA PHE A 2 59.31 30.87 5.81
C PHE A 2 60.00 29.67 5.14
N ARG A 3 59.28 28.55 5.10
CA ARG A 3 59.38 27.57 4.02
C ARG A 3 57.96 27.23 3.56
N GLU A 4 57.54 27.81 2.44
CA GLU A 4 56.35 27.38 1.70
C GLU A 4 56.71 27.17 0.22
N SER A 5 56.58 25.90 -0.17
CA SER A 5 56.09 25.29 -1.41
C SER A 5 56.43 25.88 -2.80
N PRO A 6 56.84 24.98 -3.70
CA PRO A 6 56.10 24.65 -4.93
C PRO A 6 55.76 23.13 -4.89
N THR A 7 54.73 22.56 -5.52
CA THR A 7 54.13 22.77 -6.84
C THR A 7 52.87 21.88 -6.95
N SER A 8 51.86 22.37 -7.68
CA SER A 8 51.06 21.66 -8.70
C SER A 8 50.55 20.22 -8.46
N GLY A 9 49.21 20.10 -8.40
CA GLY A 9 48.38 19.31 -9.32
C GLY A 9 48.61 17.79 -9.46
N GLY A 10 47.61 16.99 -9.14
CA GLY A 10 47.53 15.59 -9.55
C GLY A 10 46.39 14.80 -8.90
N HIS A 11 45.52 14.26 -9.73
CA HIS A 11 44.43 13.32 -9.45
C HIS A 11 44.87 12.00 -8.78
N VAL A 12 43.87 11.19 -8.37
CA VAL A 12 43.87 9.74 -7.98
C VAL A 12 44.05 9.51 -6.45
N ALA A 13 43.28 8.70 -5.70
CA ALA A 13 42.32 7.61 -5.93
C ALA A 13 41.22 7.70 -4.83
N VAL A 14 39.93 7.50 -5.08
CA VAL A 14 39.22 6.20 -5.16
C VAL A 14 39.90 5.08 -4.38
N HIS A 15 39.66 4.99 -3.07
CA HIS A 15 39.46 3.75 -2.28
C HIS A 15 39.47 4.09 -0.78
N GLU A 16 38.54 3.49 -0.05
CA GLU A 16 38.70 3.14 1.37
C GLU A 16 38.41 4.21 2.44
N LEU A 17 37.12 4.47 2.66
CA LEU A 17 36.60 4.68 4.01
C LEU A 17 35.32 3.83 4.20
N LEU A 18 35.53 2.51 4.34
CA LEU A 18 34.52 1.55 4.80
C LEU A 18 34.97 0.98 6.15
N ALA A 19 34.27 1.36 7.21
CA ALA A 19 34.02 0.56 8.42
C ALA A 19 33.20 1.43 9.38
N LYS A 20 32.02 1.06 9.91
CA LYS A 20 31.25 -0.18 9.98
C LYS A 20 29.82 0.20 10.45
N SER A 21 28.81 -0.38 9.78
CA SER A 21 27.58 -0.99 10.35
C SER A 21 26.66 -0.13 11.23
N ASP A 22 25.38 0.12 10.92
CA ASP A 22 24.35 -0.83 10.48
C ASP A 22 23.39 -0.24 9.45
N TRP A 23 23.38 -0.78 8.23
CA TRP A 23 22.42 -0.44 7.17
C TRP A 23 21.79 -1.72 6.58
N SER A 24 21.50 -2.72 7.42
CA SER A 24 20.95 -4.02 6.98
C SER A 24 19.49 -4.29 7.39
N ALA A 25 18.72 -3.27 7.81
CA ALA A 25 17.26 -3.39 7.99
C ALA A 25 16.44 -2.51 7.03
N ALA A 26 17.10 -1.61 6.28
CA ALA A 26 16.46 -0.75 5.27
C ALA A 26 16.80 -1.21 3.83
N ALA A 27 17.08 -2.50 3.66
CA ALA A 27 17.20 -3.12 2.36
C ALA A 27 15.82 -3.18 1.72
N SER A 28 15.46 -2.10 1.04
CA SER A 28 14.78 -2.13 -0.25
C SER A 28 13.80 -3.29 -0.43
N LEU A 29 12.55 -3.07 -0.01
CA LEU A 29 11.43 -3.34 -0.92
C LEU A 29 11.65 -2.44 -2.14
N ARG A 30 12.57 -2.83 -3.02
CA ARG A 30 12.75 -2.21 -4.33
C ARG A 30 11.47 -2.50 -5.10
N ALA A 31 10.51 -1.59 -4.94
CA ALA A 31 9.58 -1.12 -5.93
C ALA A 31 9.00 -2.20 -6.86
N VAL A 32 8.34 -3.21 -6.30
CA VAL A 32 7.08 -3.63 -6.91
C VAL A 32 6.04 -2.72 -6.26
N SER A 33 5.66 -1.64 -6.96
CA SER A 33 4.45 -0.91 -6.59
C SER A 33 3.32 -1.90 -6.83
N TYR A 34 2.90 -2.61 -5.79
CA TYR A 34 1.69 -3.41 -5.89
C TYR A 34 0.53 -2.43 -5.99
N ASP A 35 -0.28 -2.61 -7.02
CA ASP A 35 -1.58 -1.99 -7.09
C ASP A 35 -2.57 -2.96 -6.45
N LEU A 36 -3.13 -2.59 -5.30
CA LEU A 36 -4.18 -3.38 -4.66
C LEU A 36 -5.53 -2.81 -5.02
N PHE A 37 -6.51 -3.69 -5.21
CA PHE A 37 -7.89 -3.29 -5.45
C PHE A 37 -8.72 -3.66 -4.23
N ALA A 38 -9.57 -2.75 -3.76
CA ALA A 38 -10.62 -3.05 -2.81
C ALA A 38 -11.96 -3.09 -3.56
N GLN A 39 -12.68 -4.21 -3.48
CA GLN A 39 -13.93 -4.41 -4.21
C GLN A 39 -14.94 -5.24 -3.38
N GLY A 40 -16.21 -4.86 -3.42
CA GLY A 40 -17.30 -5.66 -2.84
C GLY A 40 -17.67 -6.83 -3.74
N PHE A 41 -18.13 -7.93 -3.16
CA PHE A 41 -18.61 -9.09 -3.92
C PHE A 41 -19.96 -9.59 -3.42
N ASP A 42 -20.81 -10.01 -4.36
CA ASP A 42 -22.00 -10.80 -4.09
C ASP A 42 -22.26 -11.81 -5.22
N ALA A 43 -22.48 -13.07 -4.85
CA ALA A 43 -22.70 -14.18 -5.77
C ALA A 43 -21.71 -14.23 -6.96
N GLY A 44 -20.41 -14.00 -6.69
CA GLY A 44 -19.34 -13.99 -7.68
C GLY A 44 -19.19 -12.71 -8.51
N ASN A 45 -20.04 -11.71 -8.28
CA ASN A 45 -20.04 -10.46 -9.04
C ASN A 45 -19.58 -9.28 -8.18
N ALA A 46 -19.05 -8.24 -8.82
CA ALA A 46 -18.77 -6.97 -8.15
C ALA A 46 -20.06 -6.41 -7.54
N ALA A 47 -19.98 -6.00 -6.27
CA ALA A 47 -21.12 -5.49 -5.51
C ALA A 47 -20.84 -4.07 -4.99
N PRO A 48 -21.89 -3.23 -4.84
CA PRO A 48 -21.74 -1.88 -4.29
C PRO A 48 -21.22 -1.89 -2.85
N MET A 49 -20.25 -1.03 -2.57
CA MET A 49 -19.72 -0.72 -1.25
C MET A 49 -20.24 0.65 -0.78
N PRO A 50 -20.51 0.83 0.52
CA PRO A 50 -20.95 2.11 1.05
C PRO A 50 -19.84 3.16 0.94
N SER A 51 -20.14 4.32 0.35
CA SER A 51 -19.20 5.43 0.22
C SER A 51 -18.71 5.97 1.56
N SER A 52 -19.50 5.82 2.63
CA SER A 52 -19.11 6.20 4.00
C SER A 52 -17.98 5.34 4.56
N ALA A 53 -17.71 4.14 4.02
CA ALA A 53 -16.55 3.37 4.44
C ALA A 53 -15.24 4.08 4.07
N PHE A 54 -15.24 4.87 2.99
CA PHE A 54 -14.09 5.66 2.57
C PHE A 54 -13.71 6.77 3.56
N ASP A 55 -14.59 7.09 4.51
CA ASP A 55 -14.34 8.11 5.54
C ASP A 55 -13.17 7.76 6.47
N VAL A 56 -12.68 6.51 6.47
CA VAL A 56 -11.43 6.13 7.15
C VAL A 56 -10.21 6.84 6.59
N PHE A 57 -10.17 7.12 5.28
CA PHE A 57 -9.03 7.78 4.65
C PHE A 57 -9.10 9.30 4.76
N ARG A 58 -10.32 9.87 4.80
CA ARG A 58 -10.56 11.32 4.74
C ARG A 58 -9.74 12.15 5.74
N PRO A 59 -9.57 11.75 7.02
CA PRO A 59 -8.75 12.48 7.98
C PRO A 59 -7.25 12.55 7.61
N HIS A 60 -6.81 11.68 6.71
CA HIS A 60 -5.42 11.49 6.32
C HIS A 60 -5.14 11.97 4.89
N VAL A 61 -6.12 12.56 4.20
CA VAL A 61 -5.93 13.10 2.85
C VAL A 61 -5.17 14.42 2.94
N ASP A 62 -3.96 14.44 2.38
CA ASP A 62 -3.15 15.66 2.24
C ASP A 62 -3.46 16.39 0.92
N ARG A 63 -3.66 15.62 -0.16
CA ARG A 63 -3.95 16.16 -1.49
C ARG A 63 -5.06 15.38 -2.17
N ALA A 64 -6.02 16.09 -2.76
CA ALA A 64 -7.04 15.51 -3.61
C ALA A 64 -6.98 16.16 -5.00
N GLY A 65 -7.05 15.33 -6.05
CA GLY A 65 -7.11 15.76 -7.44
C GLY A 65 -8.43 15.31 -8.06
N SER A 66 -9.23 16.26 -8.53
CA SER A 66 -10.45 15.95 -9.30
C SER A 66 -10.12 15.29 -10.63
N GLU A 67 -8.95 15.60 -11.19
CA GLU A 67 -8.39 14.91 -12.35
C GLU A 67 -7.92 13.51 -11.91
N HIS A 68 -8.52 12.46 -12.49
CA HIS A 68 -8.26 11.04 -12.20
C HIS A 68 -8.79 10.47 -10.88
N HIS A 69 -9.70 11.18 -10.18
CA HIS A 69 -10.31 10.69 -8.93
C HIS A 69 -9.25 10.28 -7.89
N PHE A 70 -8.24 11.13 -7.73
CA PHE A 70 -7.01 10.85 -7.01
C PHE A 70 -7.02 11.43 -5.58
N TRP A 71 -6.52 10.63 -4.63
CA TRP A 71 -6.39 10.98 -3.23
C TRP A 71 -5.02 10.54 -2.72
N GLN A 72 -4.19 11.49 -2.28
CA GLN A 72 -2.95 11.19 -1.60
C GLN A 72 -3.19 11.19 -0.09
N VAL A 73 -2.86 10.08 0.54
CA VAL A 73 -3.01 9.85 1.98
C VAL A 73 -1.64 9.93 2.64
N HIS A 74 -1.56 10.68 3.75
CA HIS A 74 -0.39 10.74 4.64
C HIS A 74 -0.84 10.45 6.07
N THR A 75 -0.19 9.47 6.70
CA THR A 75 -0.59 8.91 8.00
C THR A 75 0.35 9.37 9.13
N PRO A 76 -0.12 9.41 10.39
CA PRO A 76 0.69 9.84 11.53
C PRO A 76 2.04 9.14 11.74
N ASP A 77 2.20 7.90 11.26
CA ASP A 77 3.47 7.17 11.30
C ASP A 77 4.46 7.59 10.19
N GLY A 78 4.10 8.57 9.37
CA GLY A 78 4.86 9.04 8.21
C GLY A 78 4.66 8.19 6.95
N GLY A 79 3.73 7.22 6.98
CA GLY A 79 3.38 6.40 5.83
C GLY A 79 2.50 7.15 4.82
N GLU A 80 2.71 6.83 3.54
CA GLU A 80 1.96 7.42 2.43
C GLU A 80 1.20 6.35 1.64
N ALA A 81 0.16 6.76 0.91
CA ALA A 81 -0.47 5.95 -0.14
C ALA A 81 -1.19 6.83 -1.18
N ASP A 82 -1.23 6.34 -2.43
CA ASP A 82 -2.01 6.91 -3.52
C ASP A 82 -3.29 6.09 -3.71
N ILE A 83 -4.46 6.73 -3.65
CA ILE A 83 -5.75 6.09 -3.86
C ILE A 83 -6.43 6.68 -5.10
N TYR A 84 -6.96 5.80 -5.95
CA TYR A 84 -7.71 6.12 -7.15
C TYR A 84 -9.13 5.59 -7.00
N ALA A 85 -10.06 6.48 -6.71
CA ALA A 85 -11.43 6.12 -6.32
C ALA A 85 -12.43 7.21 -6.74
N ASP A 86 -13.40 6.84 -7.60
CA ASP A 86 -14.60 7.64 -7.78
C ASP A 86 -15.60 7.31 -6.67
N VAL A 87 -15.73 8.22 -5.69
CA VAL A 87 -16.54 8.01 -4.48
C VAL A 87 -17.72 8.97 -4.49
N PRO A 88 -18.78 8.69 -5.28
CA PRO A 88 -20.01 9.47 -5.23
C PRO A 88 -20.74 9.27 -3.90
N PRO A 89 -21.70 10.13 -3.53
CA PRO A 89 -22.62 9.86 -2.43
C PRO A 89 -23.36 8.54 -2.62
N GLY A 90 -23.54 7.77 -1.55
CA GLY A 90 -24.23 6.47 -1.59
C GLY A 90 -23.27 5.29 -1.67
N THR A 91 -23.00 4.80 -2.88
CA THR A 91 -22.18 3.60 -3.08
C THR A 91 -21.24 3.70 -4.27
N PHE A 92 -20.16 2.92 -4.24
CA PHE A 92 -19.20 2.76 -5.34
C PHE A 92 -18.72 1.31 -5.43
N LEU A 93 -18.09 0.90 -6.54
CA LEU A 93 -17.82 -0.52 -6.81
C LEU A 93 -16.43 -0.97 -6.36
N SER A 94 -15.42 -0.13 -6.55
CA SER A 94 -14.04 -0.46 -6.21
C SER A 94 -13.16 0.78 -6.12
N PHE A 95 -11.99 0.62 -5.52
CA PHE A 95 -10.87 1.55 -5.71
C PHE A 95 -9.55 0.81 -5.87
N MET A 96 -8.55 1.52 -6.39
CA MET A 96 -7.16 1.07 -6.41
C MET A 96 -6.34 1.87 -5.41
N ILE A 97 -5.45 1.21 -4.67
CA ILE A 97 -4.42 1.81 -3.83
C ILE A 97 -3.06 1.37 -4.32
N SER A 98 -2.15 2.33 -4.49
CA SER A 98 -0.79 2.09 -4.97
C SER A 98 0.20 2.96 -4.20
N ARG A 99 1.50 2.72 -4.44
CA ARG A 99 2.61 3.44 -3.77
C ARG A 99 2.45 3.55 -2.24
N PHE A 100 1.84 2.55 -1.64
CA PHE A 100 1.56 2.57 -0.21
C PHE A 100 2.79 2.15 0.58
N SER A 101 2.97 2.77 1.74
CA SER A 101 3.90 2.32 2.76
C SER A 101 3.28 1.16 3.55
N ALA A 102 4.13 0.26 4.07
CA ALA A 102 3.72 -0.60 5.17
C ALA A 102 3.36 0.25 6.40
N GLY A 103 2.57 -0.30 7.33
CA GLY A 103 2.14 0.41 8.54
C GLY A 103 0.72 0.94 8.42
N GLN A 104 0.47 2.15 8.92
CA GLN A 104 -0.86 2.72 9.02
C GLN A 104 -1.66 2.79 7.70
N PRO A 105 -1.07 3.01 6.51
CA PRO A 105 -1.83 2.93 5.27
C PRO A 105 -2.49 1.57 5.04
N LEU A 106 -1.81 0.48 5.39
CA LEU A 106 -2.38 -0.87 5.33
C LEU A 106 -3.41 -1.12 6.44
N ASP A 107 -3.23 -0.52 7.62
CA ASP A 107 -4.26 -0.58 8.67
C ASP A 107 -5.55 0.14 8.24
N LEU A 108 -5.43 1.31 7.61
CA LEU A 108 -6.57 2.03 7.03
C LEU A 108 -7.25 1.23 5.92
N LEU A 109 -6.49 0.52 5.09
CA LEU A 109 -7.04 -0.37 4.07
C LEU A 109 -7.79 -1.56 4.69
N ALA A 110 -7.24 -2.18 5.73
CA ALA A 110 -7.93 -3.24 6.47
C ALA A 110 -9.22 -2.72 7.11
N GLU A 111 -9.18 -1.54 7.73
CA GLU A 111 -10.34 -0.91 8.36
C GLU A 111 -11.42 -0.55 7.33
N PHE A 112 -11.04 0.06 6.21
CA PHE A 112 -11.94 0.29 5.08
C PHE A 112 -12.65 -1.00 4.69
N THR A 113 -11.87 -2.08 4.53
CA THR A 113 -12.35 -3.37 4.04
C THR A 113 -13.36 -3.99 5.00
N VAL A 114 -13.16 -3.86 6.31
CA VAL A 114 -14.14 -4.23 7.33
C VAL A 114 -15.43 -3.42 7.19
N ARG A 115 -15.32 -2.08 7.13
CA ARG A 115 -16.49 -1.18 7.08
C ARG A 115 -17.29 -1.32 5.79
N ALA A 116 -16.62 -1.60 4.68
CA ALA A 116 -17.22 -1.75 3.37
C ALA A 116 -17.73 -3.17 3.08
N GLY A 117 -17.33 -4.17 3.88
CA GLY A 117 -17.49 -5.58 3.50
C GLY A 117 -16.72 -5.95 2.24
N ALA A 118 -15.63 -5.23 1.95
CA ALA A 118 -14.84 -5.39 0.73
C ALA A 118 -13.90 -6.59 0.81
N VAL A 119 -13.31 -6.91 -0.33
CA VAL A 119 -12.23 -7.87 -0.50
C VAL A 119 -11.05 -7.14 -1.12
N ILE A 120 -9.84 -7.42 -0.64
CA ILE A 120 -8.62 -6.87 -1.20
C ILE A 120 -8.06 -7.87 -2.22
N LEU A 121 -7.78 -7.40 -3.43
CA LEU A 121 -7.24 -8.18 -4.54
C LEU A 121 -5.85 -7.67 -4.87
N ALA A 122 -4.86 -8.56 -4.84
CA ALA A 122 -3.52 -8.30 -5.33
C ALA A 122 -3.31 -9.03 -6.66
N PRO A 123 -2.76 -8.39 -7.71
CA PRO A 123 -2.44 -9.06 -8.96
C PRO A 123 -1.54 -10.28 -8.72
N GLY A 124 -2.01 -11.46 -9.14
CA GLY A 124 -1.28 -12.73 -8.98
C GLY A 124 -1.29 -13.31 -7.56
N GLY A 125 -1.90 -12.62 -6.58
CA GLY A 125 -2.05 -13.09 -5.20
C GLY A 125 -3.44 -13.62 -4.88
N PRO A 126 -3.63 -14.20 -3.68
CA PRO A 126 -4.94 -14.62 -3.21
C PRO A 126 -5.85 -13.42 -2.91
N ALA A 127 -7.17 -13.65 -2.97
CA ALA A 127 -8.14 -12.70 -2.43
C ALA A 127 -8.00 -12.62 -0.90
N MET A 128 -7.93 -11.41 -0.35
CA MET A 128 -7.76 -11.15 1.07
C MET A 128 -9.07 -10.65 1.68
N LEU A 129 -9.60 -11.42 2.64
CA LEU A 129 -10.89 -11.24 3.29
C LEU A 129 -10.71 -10.71 4.70
N THR A 130 -11.65 -9.92 5.20
CA THR A 130 -11.69 -9.53 6.62
C THR A 130 -12.61 -10.43 7.46
N ALA A 131 -13.46 -11.22 6.79
CA ALA A 131 -14.29 -12.24 7.43
C ALA A 131 -14.47 -13.47 6.51
N GLU A 132 -14.41 -14.66 7.10
CA GLU A 132 -14.56 -15.93 6.37
C GLU A 132 -15.92 -16.03 5.63
N ALA A 133 -16.96 -15.40 6.17
CA ALA A 133 -18.28 -15.34 5.53
C ALA A 133 -18.26 -14.65 4.15
N GLN A 134 -17.26 -13.82 3.85
CA GLN A 134 -17.11 -13.18 2.53
C GLN A 134 -16.74 -14.18 1.44
N ARG A 135 -16.09 -15.30 1.79
CA ARG A 135 -15.58 -16.28 0.82
C ARG A 135 -16.66 -16.76 -0.14
N ARG A 136 -17.85 -17.11 0.37
CA ARG A 136 -18.98 -17.61 -0.45
C ARG A 136 -19.51 -16.60 -1.48
N HIS A 137 -19.15 -15.32 -1.35
CA HIS A 137 -19.58 -14.27 -2.27
C HIS A 137 -18.58 -14.06 -3.40
N LEU A 138 -17.36 -14.62 -3.31
CA LEU A 138 -16.34 -14.55 -4.36
C LEU A 138 -16.69 -15.44 -5.56
N PRO A 139 -16.08 -15.18 -6.74
CA PRO A 139 -16.05 -16.14 -7.83
C PRO A 139 -15.46 -17.48 -7.37
N ASP A 140 -16.01 -18.59 -7.85
CA ASP A 140 -15.64 -19.95 -7.42
C ASP A 140 -14.11 -20.20 -7.43
N ASP A 141 -13.42 -19.76 -8.48
CA ASP A 141 -11.97 -19.91 -8.61
C ASP A 141 -11.19 -19.15 -7.53
N SER A 142 -11.72 -18.02 -7.05
CA SER A 142 -11.11 -17.21 -5.99
C SER A 142 -11.44 -17.73 -4.59
N GLN A 143 -12.48 -18.56 -4.43
CA GLN A 143 -12.89 -19.05 -3.11
C GLN A 143 -11.85 -19.98 -2.48
N ARG A 144 -11.15 -20.79 -3.29
CA ARG A 144 -10.24 -21.81 -2.77
C ARG A 144 -9.02 -21.20 -2.09
N ASP A 145 -8.41 -20.22 -2.73
CA ASP A 145 -7.10 -19.68 -2.31
C ASP A 145 -7.23 -18.41 -1.47
N ALA A 146 -8.46 -17.91 -1.25
CA ALA A 146 -8.66 -16.72 -0.43
C ALA A 146 -8.18 -16.92 1.01
N ILE A 147 -7.63 -15.85 1.60
CA ILE A 147 -7.09 -15.84 2.96
C ILE A 147 -7.80 -14.79 3.81
N VAL A 148 -7.83 -14.99 5.12
CA VAL A 148 -8.40 -14.01 6.06
C VAL A 148 -7.28 -13.18 6.68
N VAL A 149 -7.40 -11.86 6.58
CA VAL A 149 -6.50 -10.85 7.15
C VAL A 149 -7.26 -10.00 8.18
N ARG A 150 -6.62 -9.68 9.31
CA ARG A 150 -7.27 -8.97 10.43
C ARG A 150 -6.85 -7.50 10.56
N ASN A 151 -5.70 -7.14 10.02
CA ASN A 151 -5.10 -5.81 10.16
C ASN A 151 -4.04 -5.58 9.05
N GLY A 152 -3.38 -4.42 9.07
CA GLY A 152 -2.34 -4.07 8.10
C GLY A 152 -1.10 -4.96 8.18
N ALA A 153 -0.79 -5.55 9.34
CA ALA A 153 0.33 -6.48 9.48
C ALA A 153 0.06 -7.81 8.78
N ASP A 154 -1.17 -8.35 8.89
CA ASP A 154 -1.59 -9.54 8.15
C ASP A 154 -1.57 -9.28 6.64
N LEU A 155 -2.01 -8.08 6.20
CA LEU A 155 -1.92 -7.66 4.80
C LEU A 155 -0.48 -7.61 4.31
N ARG A 156 0.42 -6.96 5.05
CA ARG A 156 1.84 -6.90 4.71
C ARG A 156 2.42 -8.30 4.56
N GLN A 157 2.14 -9.19 5.52
CA GLN A 157 2.64 -10.56 5.48
C GLN A 157 2.12 -11.31 4.26
N ALA A 158 0.84 -11.15 3.90
CA ALA A 158 0.29 -11.76 2.70
C ALA A 158 1.03 -11.29 1.44
N LEU A 159 1.25 -9.98 1.31
CA LEU A 159 1.95 -9.39 0.15
C LEU A 159 3.41 -9.83 0.03
N GLU A 160 4.05 -10.24 1.12
CA GLU A 160 5.43 -10.76 1.13
C GLU A 160 5.53 -12.24 0.71
N THR A 161 4.39 -12.94 0.55
CA THR A 161 4.38 -14.40 0.32
C THR A 161 4.21 -14.85 -1.12
N PHE A 162 4.02 -13.93 -2.08
CA PHE A 162 3.83 -14.28 -3.49
C PHE A 162 4.61 -13.36 -4.45
#